data_AF-A0A132NIV7-F1
#
_entry.id   AF-A0A132NIV7-F1
#
_cell.length_a   1.000
_cell.length_b   1.000
_cell.length_c   1.000
_cell.angle_alpha   90.00
_cell.angle_beta   90.00
_cell.angle_gamma   90.00
#
_symmetry.space_group_name_H-M   'P 1'
#
loop_
_entity.id
_entity.type
_entity.pdbx_description
1 polymer ?
#
loop_
_entity_poly.entity_id
_entity_poly.type
_entity_poly.pdbx_seq_one_letter_code
_entity_poly.pdbx_strand_id
1 'polypeptide(L)'
;SPDTALRERGFAGYAAHMRSPEFLAAVDELLRGAGQARTAIMCAESVWWRCHRRMVADFLVLARGTPVLHLYHDGRLAPHRPCDLARVRGDGLLVYDAGQPVLWDGIEE
;
A
#
# COMPACT_ATOMS: atom_id res chain seq x y z
N SER A 1 -1.32 17.74 -7.28
CA SER A 1 -0.98 16.31 -7.13
C SER A 1 -1.95 15.50 -7.96
N PRO A 2 -1.55 14.39 -8.61
CA PRO A 2 -2.49 13.48 -9.26
C PRO A 2 -3.36 12.70 -8.25
N ASP A 3 -3.02 12.69 -6.96
CA ASP A 3 -3.78 12.00 -5.91
C ASP A 3 -4.97 12.86 -5.43
N THR A 4 -6.05 12.84 -6.20
CA THR A 4 -7.22 13.71 -5.97
C THR A 4 -8.25 13.13 -5.01
N ALA A 5 -8.24 11.82 -4.75
CA ALA A 5 -9.25 11.14 -3.95
C ALA A 5 -8.90 11.01 -2.46
N LEU A 6 -7.65 11.32 -2.07
CA LEU A 6 -7.22 11.32 -0.67
C LEU A 6 -7.70 12.57 0.05
N ARG A 7 -8.48 12.39 1.13
CA ARG A 7 -9.05 13.50 1.90
C ARG A 7 -8.04 14.20 2.80
N GLU A 8 -7.05 13.47 3.33
CA GLU A 8 -6.05 14.05 4.24
C GLU A 8 -4.77 14.41 3.50
N ARG A 9 -4.30 15.64 3.72
CA ARG A 9 -3.08 16.17 3.07
C ARG A 9 -1.83 15.34 3.35
N GLY A 10 -1.73 14.74 4.54
CA GLY A 10 -0.60 13.87 4.91
C GLY A 10 -0.47 12.66 3.98
N PHE A 11 -1.59 11.99 3.66
CA PHE A 11 -1.59 10.86 2.73
C PHE A 11 -1.28 11.30 1.29
N ALA A 12 -1.77 12.47 0.85
CA ALA A 12 -1.43 12.99 -0.47
C ALA A 12 0.07 13.28 -0.62
N GLY A 13 0.71 13.81 0.43
CA GLY A 13 2.17 13.98 0.47
C GLY A 13 2.93 12.66 0.42
N TYR A 14 2.45 11.66 1.18
CA TYR A 14 3.05 10.32 1.16
C TYR A 14 2.89 9.62 -0.20
N ALA A 15 1.72 9.74 -0.84
CA ALA A 15 1.49 9.22 -2.20
C ALA A 15 2.49 9.81 -3.21
N ALA A 16 2.79 11.11 -3.10
CA ALA A 16 3.82 11.74 -3.91
C ALA A 16 5.22 11.18 -3.64
N HIS A 17 5.57 10.98 -2.37
CA HIS A 17 6.83 10.36 -2.00
C HIS A 17 6.96 8.92 -2.52
N MET A 18 5.87 8.15 -2.57
CA MET A 18 5.89 6.77 -3.11
C MET A 18 6.30 6.67 -4.59
N ARG A 19 6.35 7.80 -5.29
CA ARG A 19 6.82 7.90 -6.68
C ARG A 19 8.23 8.47 -6.80
N SER A 20 8.90 8.75 -5.69
CA SER A 20 10.27 9.26 -5.68
C SER A 20 11.29 8.12 -5.82
N PRO A 21 12.47 8.37 -6.42
CA PRO A 21 13.52 7.36 -6.55
C PRO A 21 13.94 6.73 -5.22
N GLU A 22 13.95 7.51 -4.14
CA GLU A 22 14.33 7.06 -2.80
C GLU A 22 13.35 6.03 -2.25
N PHE A 23 12.04 6.25 -2.43
CA PHE A 23 11.03 5.27 -2.02
C PHE A 23 11.15 3.98 -2.82
N LEU A 24 11.35 4.08 -4.13
CA LEU A 24 11.49 2.90 -4.99
C LEU A 24 12.71 2.06 -4.60
N ALA A 25 13.85 2.71 -4.34
CA ALA A 25 15.05 2.04 -3.85
C ALA A 25 14.80 1.33 -2.50
N ALA A 26 14.10 2.00 -1.57
CA ALA A 26 13.77 1.42 -0.26
C ALA A 26 12.83 0.21 -0.38
N VAL A 27 11.85 0.25 -1.28
CA VAL A 27 10.97 -0.90 -1.55
C VAL A 27 11.75 -2.08 -2.13
N ASP A 28 12.67 -1.83 -3.06
CA ASP A 28 13.46 -2.89 -3.66
C ASP A 28 14.44 -3.52 -2.66
N GLU A 29 15.00 -2.73 -1.74
CA GLU A 29 15.78 -3.23 -0.60
C GLU A 29 14.92 -4.09 0.34
N LEU A 30 13.74 -3.60 0.72
CA LEU A 30 12.78 -4.31 1.55
C LEU A 30 12.40 -5.66 0.95
N LEU A 31 12.06 -5.72 -0.34
CA LEU A 31 11.69 -6.95 -1.03
C LEU A 31 12.84 -7.97 -1.07
N ARG A 32 14.07 -7.49 -1.24
CA ARG A 32 15.27 -8.34 -1.18
C ARG A 32 15.44 -8.96 0.21
N GLY A 33 15.29 -8.17 1.26
CA GLY A 33 15.34 -8.64 2.64
C GLY A 33 14.20 -9.63 2.96
N ALA A 34 12.99 -9.35 2.49
CA ALA A 34 11.83 -10.24 2.64
C ALA A 34 11.99 -11.59 1.93
N GLY A 35 12.80 -11.65 0.86
CA GLY A 35 13.15 -12.91 0.20
C GLY A 35 14.14 -13.78 0.99
N GLN A 36 14.82 -13.22 1.99
CA GLN A 36 15.86 -13.90 2.77
C GLN A 36 15.40 -14.27 4.18
N ALA A 37 14.51 -13.45 4.76
CA ALA A 37 14.00 -13.65 6.10
C ALA A 37 12.53 -13.22 6.20
N ARG A 38 11.85 -13.75 7.22
CA ARG A 38 10.50 -13.32 7.56
C ARG A 38 10.55 -11.87 8.05
N THR A 39 10.05 -10.97 7.23
CA THR A 39 10.12 -9.52 7.45
C THR A 39 8.76 -8.95 7.81
N ALA A 40 8.72 -8.08 8.82
CA ALA A 40 7.53 -7.32 9.20
C ALA A 40 7.83 -5.82 9.13
N ILE A 41 6.95 -5.07 8.47
CA ILE A 41 6.99 -3.60 8.47
C ILE A 41 6.10 -3.12 9.62
N MET A 42 6.69 -2.35 10.53
CA MET A 42 5.99 -1.80 11.69
C MET A 42 5.88 -0.28 11.59
N CYS A 43 4.90 0.27 12.29
CA CYS A 43 4.68 1.70 12.43
C CYS A 43 4.23 1.99 13.88
N ALA A 44 4.16 3.26 14.28
CA ALA A 44 3.73 3.63 15.63
C ALA A 44 2.23 3.34 15.88
N GLU A 45 1.41 3.32 14.83
CA GLU A 45 -0.03 3.07 14.94
C GLU A 45 -0.36 1.57 14.92
N SER A 46 -1.12 1.14 15.93
CA SER A 46 -1.61 -0.25 16.02
C SER A 46 -2.56 -0.64 14.88
N VAL A 47 -3.24 0.34 14.27
CA VAL A 47 -4.29 0.13 13.26
C VAL A 47 -3.76 0.40 11.84
N TRP A 48 -3.64 -0.64 11.01
CA TRP A 48 -2.92 -0.54 9.74
C TRP A 48 -3.61 0.33 8.70
N TRP A 49 -4.94 0.38 8.69
CA TRP A 49 -5.70 1.17 7.72
C TRP A 49 -5.71 2.68 8.02
N ARG A 50 -5.16 3.09 9.17
CA ARG A 50 -5.08 4.49 9.61
C ARG A 50 -3.68 5.10 9.48
N CYS A 51 -2.68 4.33 9.05
CA CYS A 51 -1.32 4.82 8.89
C CYS A 51 -0.75 4.53 7.51
N HIS A 52 0.45 5.05 7.24
CA HIS A 52 1.08 4.95 5.92
C HIS A 52 1.33 3.50 5.46
N ARG A 53 1.36 2.52 6.39
CA ARG A 53 1.65 1.13 6.03
C ARG A 53 0.56 0.51 5.15
N ARG A 54 -0.66 1.05 5.17
CA ARG A 54 -1.69 0.71 4.18
C ARG A 54 -1.21 1.05 2.77
N MET A 55 -0.67 2.25 2.56
CA MET A 55 -0.23 2.70 1.24
C MET A 55 1.02 1.96 0.77
N VAL A 56 1.93 1.60 1.68
CA VAL A 56 3.04 0.69 1.36
C VAL A 56 2.51 -0.67 0.92
N ALA A 57 1.51 -1.22 1.63
CA ALA A 57 0.89 -2.49 1.25
C ALA A 57 0.16 -2.40 -0.11
N ASP A 58 -0.54 -1.29 -0.38
CA ASP A 58 -1.18 -1.03 -1.68
C ASP A 58 -0.12 -1.12 -2.79
N PHE A 59 1.03 -0.47 -2.60
CA PHE A 59 2.13 -0.47 -3.55
C PHE A 59 2.74 -1.86 -3.77
N LEU A 60 3.02 -2.58 -2.69
CA LEU A 60 3.58 -3.92 -2.78
C LEU A 60 2.65 -4.87 -3.54
N VAL A 61 1.34 -4.83 -3.26
CA VAL A 61 0.37 -5.69 -3.94
C VAL A 61 0.14 -5.26 -5.39
N LEU A 62 -0.16 -3.98 -5.63
CA LEU A 62 -0.60 -3.50 -6.95
C LEU A 62 0.56 -3.21 -7.91
N ALA A 63 1.65 -2.62 -7.42
CA ALA A 63 2.78 -2.17 -8.26
C ALA A 63 3.96 -3.14 -8.28
N ARG A 64 4.01 -4.09 -7.34
CA ARG A 64 5.07 -5.13 -7.28
C ARG A 64 4.54 -6.56 -7.35
N GLY A 65 3.23 -6.77 -7.24
CA GLY A 65 2.63 -8.12 -7.27
C GLY A 65 2.99 -8.97 -6.05
N THR A 66 3.48 -8.35 -4.97
CA THR A 66 3.91 -9.04 -3.76
C THR A 66 2.75 -9.12 -2.76
N PRO A 67 2.29 -10.32 -2.36
CA PRO A 67 1.26 -10.48 -1.35
C PRO A 67 1.69 -9.89 0.00
N VAL A 68 0.80 -9.15 0.65
CA VAL A 68 1.02 -8.61 1.99
C VAL A 68 -0.03 -9.17 2.96
N LEU A 69 0.42 -9.56 4.15
CA LEU A 69 -0.43 -10.00 5.25
C LEU A 69 -0.36 -8.97 6.39
N HIS A 70 -1.51 -8.61 6.95
CA HIS A 70 -1.62 -7.80 8.15
C HIS A 70 -1.57 -8.68 9.39
N LEU A 71 -0.61 -8.42 10.27
CA LEU A 71 -0.50 -9.03 11.59
C LEU A 71 -1.37 -8.29 12.61
N TYR A 72 -2.35 -8.99 13.17
CA TYR A 72 -3.20 -8.50 14.26
C TYR A 72 -2.60 -8.85 15.63
N HIS A 73 -3.07 -8.16 16.67
CA HIS A 73 -2.56 -8.31 18.04
C HIS A 73 -2.74 -9.72 18.63
N ASP A 74 -3.69 -10.49 18.10
CA ASP A 74 -3.99 -11.88 18.46
C ASP A 74 -3.17 -12.89 17.66
N GLY A 75 -2.23 -12.42 16.83
CA GLY A 75 -1.41 -13.26 15.95
C GLY A 75 -2.09 -13.65 14.64
N ARG A 76 -3.36 -13.26 14.43
CA ARG A 76 -4.06 -13.52 13.18
C ARG A 76 -3.39 -12.77 12.02
N LEU A 77 -3.34 -13.43 10.87
CA LEU A 77 -2.90 -12.86 9.60
C LEU A 77 -4.11 -12.67 8.69
N ALA A 78 -4.25 -11.51 8.05
CA ALA A 78 -5.25 -11.29 7.01
C ALA A 78 -4.62 -10.69 5.75
N PRO A 79 -5.01 -11.15 4.54
CA PRO A 79 -4.54 -10.56 3.30
C PRO A 79 -4.86 -9.07 3.23
N HIS A 80 -3.91 -8.29 2.70
CA HIS A 80 -4.17 -6.90 2.38
C HIS A 80 -5.16 -6.80 1.22
N ARG A 81 -6.22 -6.04 1.43
CA ARG A 81 -7.13 -5.60 0.37
C ARG A 81 -6.70 -4.19 -0.08
N PRO A 82 -6.33 -4.02 -1.35
CA PRO A 82 -5.95 -2.71 -1.85
C PRO A 82 -7.05 -1.67 -1.70
N CYS A 83 -6.65 -0.41 -1.56
CA CYS A 83 -7.54 0.73 -1.50
C CYS A 83 -8.29 0.93 -2.82
N ASP A 84 -9.61 1.06 -2.76
CA ASP A 84 -10.45 1.41 -3.93
C ASP A 84 -10.19 2.81 -4.51
N LEU A 85 -9.27 3.57 -3.93
CA LEU A 85 -8.82 4.84 -4.50
C LEU A 85 -7.54 4.68 -5.32
N ALA A 86 -6.84 3.55 -5.17
CA ALA A 86 -5.51 3.32 -5.73
C ALA A 86 -5.57 2.73 -7.13
N ARG A 87 -4.90 3.40 -8.07
CA ARG A 87 -4.77 2.99 -9.46
C ARG A 87 -3.31 2.90 -9.88
N VAL A 88 -2.98 1.83 -10.59
CA VAL A 88 -1.68 1.69 -11.27
C VAL A 88 -1.67 2.52 -12.54
N ARG A 89 -0.66 3.38 -12.71
CA ARG A 89 -0.41 4.16 -13.92
C ARG A 89 0.35 3.35 -14.97
N GLY A 90 0.42 3.88 -16.19
CA GLY A 90 1.19 3.26 -17.27
C GLY A 90 2.70 3.14 -17.00
N ASP A 91 3.23 3.88 -16.02
CA ASP A 91 4.62 3.76 -15.53
C ASP A 91 4.78 2.73 -14.39
N GLY A 92 3.72 1.99 -14.04
CA GLY A 92 3.73 0.99 -13.00
C GLY A 92 3.67 1.56 -11.57
N LEU A 93 3.50 2.87 -11.41
CA LEU A 93 3.41 3.53 -10.09
C LEU A 93 1.97 3.85 -9.70
N LEU A 94 1.74 4.02 -8.40
CA LEU A 94 0.40 4.31 -7.88
C LEU A 94 0.05 5.81 -7.91
N VAL A 95 -1.22 6.07 -8.20
CA VAL A 95 -1.93 7.30 -7.84
C VAL A 95 -3.22 6.98 -7.12
N TYR A 96 -3.66 7.89 -6.27
CA TYR A 96 -4.90 7.76 -5.52
C TYR A 96 -5.96 8.74 -6.03
N ASP A 97 -6.55 8.41 -7.18
CA ASP A 97 -7.51 9.27 -7.88
C ASP A 97 -8.89 8.64 -8.08
N ALA A 98 -9.10 7.43 -7.55
CA ALA A 98 -10.31 6.63 -7.73
C ALA A 98 -10.69 6.38 -9.20
N GLY A 99 -9.71 6.44 -10.11
CA GLY A 99 -9.92 6.24 -11.55
C GLY A 99 -9.88 4.78 -12.00
N GLN A 100 -9.72 3.83 -11.08
CA GLN A 100 -9.68 2.40 -11.41
C GLN A 100 -11.10 1.81 -11.41
N PRO A 101 -11.36 0.74 -12.20
CA PRO A 101 -12.58 -0.04 -12.05
C PRO A 101 -12.75 -0.48 -10.60
N VAL A 102 -14.00 -0.70 -10.17
CA VAL A 102 -14.30 -1.22 -8.84
C VAL A 102 -13.43 -2.46 -8.59
N LEU A 103 -12.54 -2.36 -7.59
CA LEU A 103 -11.60 -3.44 -7.28
C LEU A 103 -12.32 -4.59 -6.57
N TRP A 104 -13.49 -4.31 -5.97
CA TRP A 104 -14.30 -5.27 -5.22
C TRP A 104 -15.80 -4.97 -5.33
N ASP A 105 -16.60 -5.85 -5.95
CA ASP A 105 -18.06 -5.68 -6.11
C ASP A 105 -18.88 -6.06 -4.86
N GLY A 106 -18.22 -6.15 -3.70
CA GLY A 106 -18.86 -6.66 -2.48
C GLY A 106 -19.09 -8.17 -2.53
N ILE A 107 -18.91 -8.83 -1.40
CA ILE A 107 -19.60 -10.08 -1.10
C ILE A 107 -20.29 -9.83 0.24
N GLU A 108 -21.55 -10.23 0.30
CA GLU A 108 -22.38 -10.39 1.48
C GLU A 108 -21.61 -10.94 2.70
N GLU A 109 -21.98 -10.41 3.87
CA GLU A 109 -21.72 -10.85 5.26
C GLU A 109 -20.29 -11.19 5.71
#